data_AF-A0A2V8V0B6-F1
#
_entry.id   AF-A0A2V8V0B6-F1
#
_cell.length_a   1.000
_cell.length_b   1.000
_cell.length_c   1.000
_cell.angle_alpha   90.00
_cell.angle_beta   90.00
_cell.angle_gamma   90.00
#
_symmetry.space_group_name_H-M   'P 1'
#
loop_
_entity.id
_entity.type
_entity.pdbx_description
1 polymer ?
#
loop_
_entity_poly.entity_id
_entity_poly.type
_entity_poly.pdbx_seq_one_letter_code
_entity_poly.pdbx_strand_id
1 'polypeptide(L)'
;MIYSPYTVVKRQGDGFIGVPYHIEYQKWLEPAAAALKDAAGLSGDPHFADFLSARTDALLSDDYFSSDLKWMDLEDPKVDLIYAPYETYLDGVLGVKASYGASILIRNEAESRKLAVFQKYVPDIQDALPLAPQHRPSKRGLRTPMEVMDAPLRAGDLRHGYQAVADNLPNHPRIHERKGSKKIFSSRISWTRA
;
A
#
# COMPACT_ATOMS: atom_id res chain seq x y z
N MET A 1 -8.60 19.42 -5.68
CA MET A 1 -9.99 18.94 -5.59
C MET A 1 -10.24 17.81 -6.58
N ILE A 2 -10.42 18.06 -7.89
CA ILE A 2 -10.68 16.97 -8.86
C ILE A 2 -9.50 16.00 -9.04
N TYR A 3 -8.27 16.50 -9.03
CA TYR A 3 -7.05 15.70 -9.17
C TYR A 3 -6.54 15.06 -7.87
N SER A 4 -7.24 15.26 -6.75
CA SER A 4 -6.89 14.54 -5.53
C SER A 4 -7.37 13.09 -5.64
N PRO A 5 -6.51 12.09 -5.35
CA PRO A 5 -6.93 10.69 -5.31
C PRO A 5 -7.89 10.37 -4.16
N TYR A 6 -7.96 11.24 -3.15
CA TYR A 6 -8.68 11.01 -1.89
C TYR A 6 -9.88 11.95 -1.73
N THR A 7 -10.61 12.22 -2.82
CA THR A 7 -11.82 13.04 -2.78
C THR A 7 -12.90 12.49 -3.69
N VAL A 8 -14.14 12.44 -3.20
CA VAL A 8 -15.33 12.17 -4.01
C VAL A 8 -15.83 13.50 -4.59
N VAL A 9 -16.02 13.55 -5.90
CA VAL A 9 -16.60 14.72 -6.57
C VAL A 9 -18.12 14.62 -6.48
N LYS A 10 -18.76 15.61 -5.89
CA LYS A 10 -20.22 15.69 -5.73
C LYS A 10 -20.77 16.98 -6.30
N ARG A 11 -21.99 16.94 -6.82
CA ARG A 11 -22.72 18.15 -7.24
C ARG A 11 -23.14 18.94 -5.99
N GLN A 12 -22.96 20.26 -6.04
CA GLN A 12 -23.46 21.19 -5.02
C GLN A 12 -23.99 22.44 -5.74
N GLY A 13 -25.31 22.66 -5.68
CA GLY A 13 -25.97 23.69 -6.49
C GLY A 13 -25.67 23.49 -7.97
N ASP A 14 -25.24 24.57 -8.64
CA ASP A 14 -24.83 24.57 -10.05
C ASP A 14 -23.38 24.12 -10.29
N GLY A 15 -22.63 23.80 -9.24
CA GLY A 15 -21.22 23.42 -9.30
C GLY A 15 -20.91 22.03 -8.74
N PHE A 16 -19.62 21.79 -8.50
CA PHE A 16 -19.09 20.58 -7.89
C PHE A 16 -18.17 20.91 -6.72
N ILE A 17 -18.17 20.03 -5.72
CA ILE A 17 -17.24 20.03 -4.60
C ILE A 17 -16.49 18.69 -4.55
N GLY A 18 -15.29 18.70 -3.97
CA GLY A 18 -14.57 17.48 -3.60
C GLY A 18 -14.70 17.26 -2.11
N VAL A 19 -15.38 16.19 -1.72
CA VAL A 19 -15.49 15.75 -0.33
C VAL A 19 -14.31 14.83 -0.03
N PRO A 20 -13.46 15.15 0.96
CA PRO A 20 -12.35 14.26 1.37
C PRO A 20 -12.84 12.86 1.75
N TYR A 21 -12.04 11.84 1.52
CA TYR A 21 -12.40 10.45 1.80
C TYR A 21 -12.64 10.22 3.30
N HIS A 22 -11.81 10.78 4.18
CA HIS A 22 -12.01 10.67 5.63
C HIS A 22 -13.35 11.24 6.11
N ILE A 23 -13.91 12.24 5.39
CA ILE A 23 -15.25 12.78 5.66
C ILE A 23 -16.33 11.93 4.99
N GLU A 24 -16.17 11.62 3.70
CA GLU A 24 -17.16 10.87 2.93
C GLU A 24 -17.42 9.47 3.50
N TYR A 25 -16.36 8.81 3.94
CA TYR A 25 -16.37 7.43 4.42
C TYR A 25 -16.21 7.32 5.94
N GLN A 26 -16.36 8.44 6.68
CA GLN A 26 -16.13 8.54 8.13
C GLN A 26 -16.77 7.39 8.92
N LYS A 27 -18.03 7.06 8.63
CA LYS A 27 -18.78 6.01 9.35
C LYS A 27 -18.14 4.62 9.29
N TRP A 28 -17.29 4.36 8.29
CA TRP A 28 -16.54 3.11 8.16
C TRP A 28 -15.08 3.27 8.60
N LEU A 29 -14.50 4.44 8.39
CA LEU A 29 -13.10 4.72 8.71
C LEU A 29 -12.86 4.88 10.21
N GLU A 30 -13.81 5.43 10.97
CA GLU A 30 -13.68 5.55 12.43
C GLU A 30 -13.59 4.19 13.15
N PRO A 31 -14.51 3.22 12.92
CA PRO A 31 -14.36 1.88 13.48
C PRO A 31 -13.09 1.17 13.02
N ALA A 32 -12.68 1.37 11.76
CA ALA A 32 -11.49 0.75 11.22
C ALA A 32 -10.21 1.31 11.85
N ALA A 33 -10.13 2.63 12.04
CA ALA A 33 -9.06 3.30 12.76
C ALA A 33 -8.97 2.80 14.21
N ALA A 34 -10.12 2.69 14.92
CA ALA A 34 -10.14 2.13 16.27
C ALA A 34 -9.57 0.69 16.31
N ALA A 35 -9.96 -0.17 15.35
CA ALA A 35 -9.43 -1.53 15.27
C ALA A 35 -7.92 -1.58 14.98
N LEU A 36 -7.39 -0.68 14.15
CA LEU A 36 -5.93 -0.57 13.92
C LEU A 36 -5.20 -0.13 15.18
N LYS A 37 -5.77 0.81 15.93
CA LYS A 37 -5.21 1.27 17.20
C LYS A 37 -5.15 0.15 18.25
N ASP A 38 -6.22 -0.64 18.36
CA ASP A 38 -6.24 -1.81 19.24
C ASP A 38 -5.20 -2.85 18.80
N ALA A 39 -5.11 -3.11 17.49
CA ALA A 39 -4.10 -4.02 16.93
C ALA A 39 -2.66 -3.54 17.18
N ALA A 40 -2.40 -2.23 17.11
CA ALA A 40 -1.11 -1.65 17.45
C ALA A 40 -0.75 -1.91 18.92
N GLY A 41 -1.71 -1.80 19.84
CA GLY A 41 -1.53 -2.10 21.26
C GLY A 41 -1.29 -3.58 21.59
N LEU A 42 -1.68 -4.49 20.68
CA LEU A 42 -1.48 -5.94 20.83
C LEU A 42 -0.19 -6.43 20.15
N SER A 43 0.45 -5.62 19.31
CA SER A 43 1.62 -6.02 18.54
C SER A 43 2.87 -6.11 19.43
N GLY A 44 3.55 -7.25 19.39
CA GLY A 44 4.89 -7.41 19.99
C GLY A 44 6.02 -6.84 19.13
N ASP A 45 5.73 -6.42 17.90
CA ASP A 45 6.67 -5.75 17.00
C ASP A 45 6.44 -4.22 17.08
N PRO A 46 7.42 -3.44 17.60
CA PRO A 46 7.26 -2.00 17.77
C PRO A 46 7.24 -1.23 16.44
N HIS A 47 7.91 -1.72 15.39
CA HIS A 47 7.88 -1.07 14.07
C HIS A 47 6.53 -1.30 13.40
N PHE A 48 5.98 -2.51 13.52
CA PHE A 48 4.63 -2.79 13.05
C PHE A 48 3.58 -1.99 13.84
N ALA A 49 3.70 -1.89 15.16
CA ALA A 49 2.80 -1.08 16.00
C ALA A 49 2.82 0.42 15.61
N ASP A 50 4.01 0.97 15.36
CA ASP A 50 4.20 2.35 14.91
C ASP A 50 3.58 2.58 13.51
N PHE A 51 3.75 1.63 12.59
CA PHE A 51 3.06 1.64 11.30
C PHE A 51 1.53 1.64 11.44
N LEU A 52 0.97 0.74 12.26
CA LEU A 52 -0.48 0.65 12.48
C LEU A 52 -1.04 1.94 13.12
N SER A 53 -0.30 2.51 14.06
CA SER A 53 -0.66 3.79 14.71
C SER A 53 -0.66 4.93 13.69
N ALA A 54 0.38 5.04 12.87
CA ALA A 54 0.40 6.04 11.80
C ALA A 54 -0.67 5.81 10.72
N ARG A 55 -1.01 4.54 10.43
CA ARG A 55 -2.08 4.22 9.48
C ARG A 55 -3.45 4.61 10.04
N THR A 56 -3.66 4.48 11.34
CA THR A 56 -4.87 4.95 12.04
C THR A 56 -5.08 6.44 11.77
N ASP A 57 -4.06 7.27 12.00
CA ASP A 57 -4.13 8.71 11.77
C ASP A 57 -4.36 9.05 10.29
N ALA A 58 -3.74 8.30 9.38
CA ALA A 58 -3.90 8.49 7.94
C ALA A 58 -5.32 8.20 7.45
N LEU A 59 -5.99 7.18 7.99
CA LEU A 59 -7.40 6.88 7.67
C LEU A 59 -8.35 8.03 8.06
N LEU A 60 -7.99 8.84 9.05
CA LEU A 60 -8.82 9.93 9.55
C LEU A 60 -8.41 11.31 9.00
N SER A 61 -7.37 11.38 8.17
CA SER A 61 -6.82 12.65 7.65
C SER A 61 -6.60 12.67 6.13
N ASP A 62 -6.67 11.52 5.45
CA ASP A 62 -6.28 11.32 4.05
C ASP A 62 -4.77 11.56 3.76
N ASP A 63 -3.93 11.78 4.77
CA ASP A 63 -2.47 11.88 4.61
C ASP A 63 -1.78 10.54 4.91
N TYR A 64 -1.58 9.75 3.86
CA TYR A 64 -0.95 8.43 3.94
C TYR A 64 0.58 8.47 3.91
N PHE A 65 1.21 9.62 3.63
CA PHE A 65 2.65 9.69 3.35
C PHE A 65 3.52 9.21 4.51
N SER A 66 3.23 9.67 5.74
CA SER A 66 3.97 9.27 6.93
C SER A 66 3.81 7.77 7.22
N SER A 67 2.57 7.27 7.12
CA SER A 67 2.25 5.85 7.35
C SER A 67 2.90 4.92 6.32
N ASP A 68 2.97 5.34 5.06
CA ASP A 68 3.61 4.59 3.98
C ASP A 68 5.13 4.55 4.17
N LEU A 69 5.75 5.62 4.66
CA LEU A 69 7.17 5.63 4.98
C LEU A 69 7.53 4.64 6.09
N LYS A 70 6.67 4.52 7.11
CA LYS A 70 6.83 3.52 8.20
C LYS A 70 6.56 2.11 7.71
N TRP A 71 5.58 1.93 6.83
CA TRP A 71 5.32 0.65 6.19
C TRP A 71 6.52 0.14 5.37
N MET A 72 7.20 1.05 4.68
CA MET A 72 8.43 0.78 3.94
C MET A 72 9.64 0.51 4.85
N ASP A 73 9.60 0.93 6.12
CA ASP A 73 10.67 0.66 7.10
C ASP A 73 10.55 -0.72 7.76
N LEU A 74 9.42 -1.42 7.60
CA LEU A 74 9.27 -2.76 8.14
C LEU A 74 10.35 -3.69 7.55
N GLU A 75 11.06 -4.38 8.43
CA GLU A 75 12.11 -5.32 8.06
C GLU A 75 11.66 -6.74 8.41
N ASP A 76 11.42 -7.54 7.37
CA ASP A 76 10.99 -8.93 7.50
C ASP A 76 9.83 -9.15 8.50
N PRO A 77 8.74 -8.35 8.41
CA PRO A 77 7.65 -8.41 9.39
C PRO A 77 6.97 -9.78 9.37
N LYS A 78 6.69 -10.36 10.53
CA LYS A 78 5.95 -11.63 10.62
C LYS A 78 4.51 -11.49 10.12
N VAL A 79 3.89 -10.35 10.44
CA VAL A 79 2.56 -9.95 10.00
C VAL A 79 2.70 -8.59 9.33
N ASP A 80 2.09 -8.44 8.17
CA ASP A 80 2.03 -7.17 7.45
C ASP A 80 0.57 -6.85 7.09
N LEU A 81 0.29 -5.60 6.74
CA LEU A 81 -1.05 -5.12 6.41
C LEU A 81 -0.96 -4.14 5.23
N ILE A 82 -1.65 -4.48 4.14
CA ILE A 82 -2.07 -3.49 3.15
C ILE A 82 -3.42 -2.98 3.63
N TYR A 83 -3.56 -1.68 3.92
CA TYR A 83 -4.87 -1.07 4.14
C TYR A 83 -4.86 0.44 3.86
N ALA A 84 -5.24 0.82 2.64
CA ALA A 84 -5.30 2.21 2.21
C ALA A 84 -6.06 2.33 0.88
N PRO A 85 -6.41 3.55 0.44
CA PRO A 85 -6.79 3.81 -0.93
C PRO A 85 -5.53 3.94 -1.80
N TYR A 86 -5.22 2.92 -2.62
CA TYR A 86 -3.98 2.87 -3.41
C TYR A 86 -4.19 2.95 -4.92
N GLU A 87 -4.96 2.02 -5.48
CA GLU A 87 -5.07 1.85 -6.92
C GLU A 87 -6.15 2.74 -7.50
N THR A 88 -6.00 3.18 -8.75
CA THR A 88 -6.94 4.09 -9.40
C THR A 88 -7.68 3.45 -10.57
N TYR A 89 -7.52 2.14 -10.78
CA TYR A 89 -8.09 1.40 -11.91
C TYR A 89 -9.62 1.41 -11.92
N LEU A 90 -10.26 1.60 -10.76
CA LEU A 90 -11.71 1.69 -10.66
C LEU A 90 -12.26 3.07 -11.07
N ASP A 91 -11.41 4.09 -11.21
CA ASP A 91 -11.79 5.37 -11.80
C ASP A 91 -11.74 5.29 -13.33
N GLY A 92 -12.86 4.86 -13.92
CA GLY A 92 -13.03 4.77 -15.36
C GLY A 92 -13.13 6.11 -16.10
N VAL A 93 -12.93 7.25 -15.43
CA VAL A 93 -13.02 8.58 -16.04
C VAL A 93 -11.63 9.20 -16.19
N LEU A 94 -10.94 9.47 -15.08
CA LEU A 94 -9.64 10.14 -15.10
C LEU A 94 -8.48 9.25 -14.61
N GLY A 95 -8.78 8.07 -14.04
CA GLY A 95 -7.76 7.23 -13.42
C GLY A 95 -7.07 7.89 -12.22
N VAL A 96 -7.77 8.78 -11.51
CA VAL A 96 -7.23 9.57 -10.39
C VAL A 96 -7.73 9.04 -9.04
N LYS A 97 -9.01 8.64 -8.94
CA LYS A 97 -9.62 8.31 -7.64
C LYS A 97 -9.15 6.96 -7.15
N ALA A 98 -8.56 6.95 -5.96
CA ALA A 98 -8.03 5.73 -5.38
C ALA A 98 -9.15 4.89 -4.74
N SER A 99 -9.01 3.57 -4.77
CA SER A 99 -9.92 2.58 -4.19
C SER A 99 -9.32 1.99 -2.91
N TYR A 100 -10.13 1.87 -1.85
CA TYR A 100 -9.72 1.16 -0.64
C TYR A 100 -9.54 -0.34 -0.93
N GLY A 101 -8.36 -0.85 -0.61
CA GLY A 101 -8.06 -2.28 -0.55
C GLY A 101 -7.49 -2.63 0.82
N ALA A 102 -7.77 -3.85 1.28
CA ALA A 102 -7.17 -4.38 2.50
C ALA A 102 -6.69 -5.81 2.31
N SER A 103 -5.52 -6.14 2.86
CA SER A 103 -5.02 -7.52 2.97
C SER A 103 -4.23 -7.68 4.26
N ILE A 104 -4.63 -8.66 5.08
CA ILE A 104 -3.78 -9.16 6.16
C ILE A 104 -2.78 -10.11 5.51
N LEU A 105 -1.51 -9.96 5.85
CA LEU A 105 -0.41 -10.72 5.25
C LEU A 105 0.39 -11.42 6.35
N ILE A 106 0.74 -12.68 6.10
CA ILE A 106 1.62 -13.47 6.96
C ILE A 106 2.84 -13.84 6.15
N ARG A 107 4.02 -13.46 6.62
CA ARG A 107 5.26 -13.68 5.87
C ARG A 107 5.64 -15.15 5.80
N ASN A 108 5.89 -15.61 4.59
CA ASN A 108 6.54 -16.88 4.33
C ASN A 108 8.06 -16.68 4.29
N GLU A 109 8.71 -16.97 5.41
CA GLU A 109 10.13 -16.71 5.60
C GLU A 109 11.04 -17.58 4.71
N ALA A 110 10.61 -18.81 4.42
CA ALA A 110 11.38 -19.71 3.55
C ALA A 110 11.37 -19.24 2.09
N GLU A 111 10.19 -18.84 1.58
CA GLU A 111 10.05 -18.37 0.20
C GLU A 111 10.59 -16.95 0.02
N SER A 112 10.40 -16.05 1.00
CA SER A 112 10.95 -14.69 0.95
C SER A 112 12.48 -14.69 0.87
N ARG A 113 13.16 -15.60 1.58
CA ARG A 113 14.62 -15.75 1.50
C ARG A 113 15.12 -16.14 0.12
N LYS A 114 14.32 -16.89 -0.66
CA LYS A 114 14.68 -17.20 -2.05
C LYS A 114 14.67 -15.95 -2.93
N LEU A 115 13.90 -14.92 -2.58
CA LEU A 115 13.84 -13.67 -3.33
C LEU A 115 15.01 -12.72 -3.04
N ALA A 116 15.74 -12.91 -1.94
CA ALA A 116 16.88 -12.07 -1.56
C ALA A 116 17.97 -12.00 -2.65
N VAL A 117 18.14 -13.08 -3.43
CA VAL A 117 19.08 -13.10 -4.56
C VAL A 117 18.71 -12.09 -5.64
N PHE A 118 17.42 -11.92 -5.95
CA PHE A 118 16.96 -10.99 -6.98
C PHE A 118 17.05 -9.54 -6.52
N GLN A 119 16.81 -9.28 -5.22
CA GLN A 119 16.92 -7.93 -4.65
C GLN A 119 18.31 -7.32 -4.88
N LYS A 120 19.37 -8.13 -4.78
CA LYS A 120 20.76 -7.71 -5.01
C LYS A 120 20.98 -7.14 -6.42
N TYR A 121 20.32 -7.69 -7.43
CA TYR A 121 20.54 -7.34 -8.83
C TYR A 121 19.65 -6.19 -9.33
N VAL A 122 18.70 -5.69 -8.54
CA VAL A 122 17.81 -4.59 -8.96
C VAL A 122 18.58 -3.35 -9.45
N PRO A 123 19.64 -2.86 -8.77
CA PRO A 123 20.41 -1.73 -9.27
C PRO A 123 21.14 -2.03 -10.58
N ASP A 124 21.68 -3.24 -10.73
CA ASP A 124 22.39 -3.64 -11.95
C ASP A 124 21.42 -3.78 -13.14
N ILE A 125 20.21 -4.29 -12.90
CA ILE A 125 19.13 -4.33 -13.90
C ILE A 125 18.73 -2.91 -14.32
N GLN A 126 18.59 -1.98 -13.36
CA GLN A 126 18.29 -0.58 -13.63
C GLN A 126 19.37 0.07 -14.51
N ASP A 127 20.64 -0.15 -14.18
CA ASP A 127 21.77 0.40 -14.93
C ASP A 127 21.85 -0.17 -16.36
N ALA A 128 21.41 -1.42 -16.56
CA ALA A 128 21.41 -2.13 -17.83
C ALA A 128 20.20 -1.85 -18.75
N LEU A 129 19.16 -1.15 -18.29
CA LEU A 129 17.96 -0.83 -19.11
C LEU A 129 18.35 -0.17 -20.43
N PRO A 130 17.74 -0.44 -21.59
CA PRO A 130 18.15 0.15 -22.87
C PRO A 130 17.62 1.59 -23.09
N LEU A 131 17.88 2.52 -22.16
CA LEU A 131 17.41 3.92 -22.18
C LEU A 131 18.56 4.94 -22.27
N ALA A 132 18.35 6.25 -22.40
CA ALA A 132 19.49 7.18 -22.22
C ALA A 132 19.82 7.34 -20.72
N PRO A 133 21.08 7.60 -20.30
CA PRO A 133 21.46 7.66 -18.87
C PRO A 133 20.58 8.60 -18.03
N GLN A 134 20.18 9.74 -18.57
CA GLN A 134 19.31 10.71 -17.90
C GLN A 134 17.88 10.21 -17.65
N HIS A 135 17.47 9.11 -18.31
CA HIS A 135 16.18 8.43 -18.10
C HIS A 135 16.33 7.15 -17.27
N ARG A 136 17.52 6.87 -16.70
CA ARG A 136 17.81 5.72 -15.86
C ARG A 136 18.23 6.19 -14.45
N PRO A 137 17.29 6.68 -13.62
CA PRO A 137 17.64 7.09 -12.26
C PRO A 137 18.23 5.91 -11.50
N SER A 138 19.32 6.16 -10.77
CA SER A 138 20.02 5.11 -10.02
C SER A 138 19.12 4.51 -8.94
N LYS A 139 19.20 3.19 -8.79
CA LYS A 139 18.59 2.46 -7.66
C LYS A 139 19.63 2.01 -6.63
N ARG A 140 20.91 2.39 -6.79
CA ARG A 140 21.98 2.01 -5.85
C ARG A 140 21.72 2.66 -4.49
N GLY A 141 21.83 1.86 -3.42
CA GLY A 141 21.56 2.31 -2.05
C GLY A 141 20.08 2.34 -1.65
N LEU A 142 19.14 2.09 -2.57
CA LEU A 142 17.72 1.95 -2.25
C LEU A 142 17.39 0.49 -1.95
N ARG A 143 16.60 0.26 -0.90
CA ARG A 143 16.03 -1.07 -0.62
C ARG A 143 14.93 -1.36 -1.64
N THR A 144 14.82 -2.62 -2.05
CA THR A 144 13.68 -3.13 -2.82
C THR A 144 13.17 -4.39 -2.14
N PRO A 145 12.42 -4.26 -1.03
CA PRO A 145 11.90 -5.42 -0.32
C PRO A 145 11.07 -6.27 -1.28
N MET A 146 11.36 -7.58 -1.31
CA MET A 146 10.60 -8.58 -2.05
C MET A 146 10.19 -9.67 -1.07
N GLU A 147 8.90 -9.80 -0.83
CA GLU A 147 8.37 -10.61 0.25
C GLU A 147 7.30 -11.56 -0.27
N VAL A 148 7.41 -12.83 0.10
CA VAL A 148 6.36 -13.82 -0.18
C VAL A 148 5.46 -13.91 1.04
N MET A 149 4.17 -13.71 0.83
CA MET A 149 3.17 -13.58 1.88
C MET A 149 2.00 -14.53 1.63
N ASP A 150 1.47 -15.14 2.69
CA ASP A 150 0.14 -15.70 2.67
C ASP A 150 -0.87 -14.59 2.99
N ALA A 151 -1.93 -14.48 2.19
CA ALA A 151 -2.98 -13.48 2.35
C ALA A 151 -4.27 -14.15 2.83
N PRO A 152 -4.41 -14.44 4.16
CA PRO A 152 -5.57 -15.12 4.69
C PRO A 152 -6.86 -14.30 4.59
N LEU A 153 -6.77 -12.98 4.51
CA LEU A 153 -7.93 -12.11 4.36
C LEU A 153 -7.61 -10.99 3.38
N ARG A 154 -8.52 -10.78 2.43
CA ARG A 154 -8.53 -9.64 1.51
C ARG A 154 -9.90 -8.99 1.49
N ALA A 155 -9.96 -7.69 1.29
CA ALA A 155 -11.20 -6.93 1.19
C ALA A 155 -11.03 -5.72 0.26
N GLY A 156 -12.16 -5.11 -0.10
CA GLY A 156 -12.18 -3.99 -1.05
C GLY A 156 -11.61 -4.38 -2.41
N ASP A 157 -10.80 -3.49 -2.97
CA ASP A 157 -10.24 -3.64 -4.31
C ASP A 157 -9.42 -4.94 -4.47
N LEU A 158 -8.66 -5.34 -3.44
CA LEU A 158 -7.83 -6.56 -3.46
C LEU A 158 -8.64 -7.87 -3.52
N ARG A 159 -9.95 -7.82 -3.26
CA ARG A 159 -10.88 -8.97 -3.41
C ARG A 159 -11.81 -8.81 -4.61
N HIS A 160 -11.87 -7.64 -5.23
CA HIS A 160 -12.81 -7.36 -6.32
C HIS A 160 -12.28 -7.93 -7.64
N GLY A 161 -13.12 -8.69 -8.36
CA GLY A 161 -12.77 -9.22 -9.68
C GLY A 161 -11.60 -10.21 -9.64
N TYR A 162 -10.62 -10.00 -10.54
CA TYR A 162 -9.39 -10.79 -10.56
C TYR A 162 -8.52 -10.43 -9.36
N GLN A 163 -8.14 -11.43 -8.57
CA GLN A 163 -7.33 -11.19 -7.39
C GLN A 163 -5.84 -11.15 -7.75
N ALA A 164 -5.23 -9.99 -7.54
CA ALA A 164 -3.80 -9.77 -7.78
C ALA A 164 -2.95 -10.81 -7.02
N VAL A 165 -2.01 -11.45 -7.73
CA VAL A 165 -1.06 -12.40 -7.14
C VAL A 165 0.20 -11.72 -6.61
N ALA A 166 0.41 -10.45 -6.95
CA ALA A 166 1.48 -9.63 -6.40
C ALA A 166 1.13 -8.13 -6.47
N ASP A 167 1.68 -7.36 -5.53
CA ASP A 167 1.49 -5.91 -5.41
C ASP A 167 2.86 -5.21 -5.37
N ASN A 168 2.95 -4.00 -5.94
CA ASN A 168 4.13 -3.15 -5.85
C ASN A 168 3.74 -1.74 -5.37
N LEU A 169 3.92 -1.48 -4.08
CA LEU A 169 3.35 -0.34 -3.38
C LEU A 169 4.41 0.37 -2.50
N PRO A 170 4.12 1.59 -2.02
CA PRO A 170 2.97 2.46 -2.36
C PRO A 170 3.12 3.08 -3.76
N ASN A 171 2.07 3.67 -4.34
CA ASN A 171 2.15 4.29 -5.68
C ASN A 171 2.79 5.70 -5.69
N HIS A 172 3.10 6.28 -4.51
CA HIS A 172 3.53 7.67 -4.38
C HIS A 172 4.99 7.90 -4.87
N PRO A 173 5.24 8.75 -5.89
CA PRO A 173 6.57 8.93 -6.49
C PRO A 173 7.64 9.43 -5.50
N ARG A 174 7.30 10.39 -4.64
CA ARG A 174 8.23 10.88 -3.58
C ARG A 174 8.67 9.80 -2.59
N ILE A 175 7.87 8.75 -2.37
CA ILE A 175 8.27 7.62 -1.53
C ILE A 175 9.23 6.72 -2.31
N HIS A 176 8.94 6.47 -3.60
CA HIS A 176 9.85 5.70 -4.48
C HIS A 176 11.24 6.31 -4.57
N GLU A 177 11.33 7.63 -4.67
CA GLU A 177 12.61 8.35 -4.68
C GLU A 177 13.38 8.21 -3.37
N ARG A 178 12.68 8.23 -2.23
CA ARG A 178 13.31 8.21 -0.89
C ARG A 178 13.63 6.80 -0.39
N LYS A 179 12.76 5.82 -0.68
CA LYS A 179 12.79 4.48 -0.07
C LYS A 179 12.58 3.33 -1.04
N GLY A 180 12.26 3.61 -2.30
CA GLY A 180 11.85 2.59 -3.27
C GLY A 180 10.40 2.13 -3.05
N SER A 181 10.13 0.88 -3.41
CA SER A 181 8.81 0.25 -3.29
C SER A 181 8.94 -1.18 -2.80
N LYS A 182 7.94 -1.66 -2.08
CA LYS A 182 7.83 -3.02 -1.57
C LYS A 182 7.07 -3.88 -2.60
N LYS A 183 7.61 -5.06 -2.91
CA LYS A 183 7.01 -6.07 -3.79
C LYS A 183 6.52 -7.23 -2.96
N ILE A 184 5.21 -7.44 -2.96
CA ILE A 184 4.56 -8.48 -2.17
C ILE A 184 4.04 -9.53 -3.13
N PHE A 185 4.46 -10.78 -2.96
CA PHE A 185 4.05 -11.92 -3.76
C PHE A 185 3.15 -12.82 -2.91
N SER A 186 1.91 -13.03 -3.34
CA SER A 186 0.97 -13.83 -2.56
C SER A 186 1.10 -15.32 -2.90
N SER A 187 1.69 -16.11 -2.00
CA SER A 187 1.85 -17.57 -2.16
C SER A 187 0.55 -18.34 -1.97
N ARG A 188 -0.31 -17.84 -1.07
CA ARG A 188 -1.64 -18.39 -0.84
C ARG A 188 -2.64 -17.28 -0.66
N ILE A 189 -3.71 -17.35 -1.42
CA ILE A 189 -4.88 -16.48 -1.28
C ILE A 189 -5.98 -17.37 -0.69
N SER A 190 -6.47 -17.03 0.50
CA SER A 190 -7.56 -17.80 1.09
C SER A 190 -8.90 -17.37 0.49
N TRP A 191 -9.67 -18.36 0.04
CA TRP A 191 -11.03 -18.19 -0.46
C TRP A 191 -11.99 -18.46 0.69
N THR A 192 -12.09 -17.56 1.65
CA THR A 192 -13.26 -17.60 2.54
C THR A 192 -14.45 -17.11 1.72
N ARG A 193 -15.37 -18.04 1.41
CA ARG A 193 -16.73 -17.69 0.97
C ARG A 193 -17.28 -16.77 2.08
N ALA A 194 -17.56 -15.52 1.71
CA ALA A 194 -18.34 -14.65 2.57
C ALA A 194 -19.79 -15.13 2.57
#